data_AF-A0A520PL13-F1
#
_entry.id   AF-A0A520PL13-F1
#
_cell.length_a   1.000
_cell.length_b   1.000
_cell.length_c   1.000
_cell.angle_alpha   90.00
_cell.angle_beta   90.00
_cell.angle_gamma   90.00
#
_symmetry.space_group_name_H-M   'P 1'
#
loop_
_entity.id
_entity.type
_entity.pdbx_description
1 polymer ?
#
loop_
_entity_poly.entity_id
_entity_poly.type
_entity_poly.pdbx_seq_one_letter_code
_entity_poly.pdbx_strand_id
1 'polypeptide(L)'
;MNDMWNQWKKGFFAWESATAEYMERALENPTLLGPTGGLLSGAMKARAAGEQALAQFWGGWGLPTKRDQERALHTLNQIHSKLLDLEERLSDLEARLPADGEA
;
A
#
# COMPACT_ATOMS: atom_id res chain seq x y z
N MET A 1 -27.57 20.71 -16.48
CA MET A 1 -26.53 19.84 -15.89
C MET A 1 -25.33 19.58 -16.81
N ASN A 2 -25.45 19.73 -18.15
CA ASN A 2 -24.32 19.51 -19.08
C ASN A 2 -23.31 20.67 -19.17
N ASP A 3 -23.70 21.92 -18.89
CA ASP A 3 -22.86 23.09 -19.21
C ASP A 3 -21.69 23.28 -18.23
N MET A 4 -21.93 23.06 -16.94
CA MET A 4 -20.89 23.10 -15.90
C MET A 4 -19.83 21.99 -16.08
N TRP A 5 -20.28 20.81 -16.53
CA TRP A 5 -19.39 19.69 -16.85
C TRP A 5 -18.52 19.97 -18.08
N ASN A 6 -19.09 20.63 -19.09
CA ASN A 6 -18.34 21.04 -20.29
C ASN A 6 -17.32 22.14 -19.99
N GLN A 7 -17.65 23.11 -19.13
CA GLN A 7 -16.71 24.13 -18.67
C GLN A 7 -15.56 23.54 -17.85
N TRP A 8 -15.86 22.61 -16.93
CA TRP A 8 -14.84 21.88 -16.19
C TRP A 8 -13.93 21.08 -17.13
N LYS A 9 -14.49 20.34 -18.09
CA LYS A 9 -13.71 19.60 -19.10
C LYS A 9 -12.80 20.52 -19.90
N LYS A 10 -13.29 21.69 -20.33
CA LYS A 10 -12.48 22.64 -21.10
C LYS A 10 -11.31 23.18 -20.26
N GLY A 11 -11.53 23.47 -18.99
CA GLY A 11 -10.46 23.85 -18.06
C GLY A 11 -9.47 22.72 -17.81
N PHE A 12 -9.97 21.50 -17.61
CA PHE A 12 -9.16 20.30 -17.47
C PHE A 12 -8.28 20.06 -18.70
N PHE A 13 -8.83 20.10 -19.91
CA PHE A 13 -8.06 19.93 -21.15
C PHE A 13 -7.03 21.03 -21.37
N ALA A 14 -7.33 22.28 -21.02
CA ALA A 14 -6.37 23.37 -21.10
C ALA A 14 -5.20 23.17 -20.11
N TRP A 15 -5.50 22.72 -18.89
CA TRP A 15 -4.50 22.38 -17.88
C TRP A 15 -3.68 21.15 -18.28
N GLU A 16 -4.33 20.10 -18.76
CA GLU A 16 -3.70 18.86 -19.22
C GLU A 16 -2.75 19.15 -20.38
N SER A 17 -3.18 19.92 -21.39
CA SER A 17 -2.35 20.31 -22.52
C SER A 17 -1.14 21.14 -22.08
N ALA A 18 -1.34 22.14 -21.21
CA ALA A 18 -0.24 22.96 -20.70
C ALA A 18 0.75 22.15 -19.83
N THR A 19 0.24 21.22 -19.03
CA THR A 19 1.06 20.34 -18.19
C THR A 19 1.80 19.32 -19.04
N ALA A 20 1.17 18.79 -20.09
CA ALA A 20 1.78 17.88 -21.05
C ALA A 20 2.92 18.57 -21.81
N GLU A 21 2.69 19.77 -22.34
CA GLU A 21 3.73 20.54 -23.05
C GLU A 21 4.91 20.91 -22.13
N TYR A 22 4.63 21.21 -20.85
CA TYR A 22 5.67 21.45 -19.84
C TYR A 22 6.44 20.16 -19.49
N MET A 23 5.74 19.04 -19.28
CA MET A 23 6.35 17.74 -18.99
C MET A 23 7.17 17.23 -20.17
N GLU A 24 6.67 17.37 -21.40
CA GLU A 24 7.36 17.01 -22.63
C GLU A 24 8.67 17.80 -22.75
N ARG A 25 8.64 19.13 -22.58
CA ARG A 25 9.86 19.95 -22.55
C ARG A 25 10.82 19.60 -21.41
N ALA A 26 10.30 19.23 -20.25
CA ALA A 26 11.12 18.81 -19.10
C ALA A 26 11.77 17.43 -19.34
N LEU A 27 11.07 16.51 -20.01
CA LEU A 27 11.52 15.16 -20.37
C LEU A 27 12.43 15.15 -21.61
N GLU A 28 12.25 16.07 -22.56
CA GLU A 28 13.10 16.20 -23.74
C GLU A 28 14.43 16.90 -23.44
N ASN A 29 14.55 17.54 -22.28
CA ASN A 29 15.76 18.25 -21.88
C ASN A 29 16.66 17.36 -20.98
N PRO A 30 17.66 16.66 -21.55
CA PRO A 30 18.54 15.76 -20.78
C PRO A 30 19.33 16.47 -19.68
N THR A 31 19.56 17.78 -19.83
CA THR A 31 20.17 18.65 -18.82
C THR A 31 19.27 18.91 -17.61
N LEU A 32 17.95 18.75 -17.72
CA LEU A 32 17.02 18.75 -16.58
C LEU A 32 16.85 17.34 -16.01
N LEU A 33 16.64 16.32 -16.84
CA LEU A 33 16.35 14.95 -16.38
C LEU A 33 17.46 14.32 -15.52
N GLY A 34 18.72 14.51 -15.90
CA GLY A 34 19.86 13.96 -15.15
C GLY A 34 19.94 14.49 -13.71
N PRO A 35 20.12 15.81 -13.51
CA PRO A 35 20.23 16.38 -12.17
C PRO A 35 18.91 16.35 -11.38
N THR A 36 17.74 16.46 -12.01
CA THR A 36 16.46 16.35 -11.30
C THR A 36 16.16 14.92 -10.86
N GLY A 37 16.50 13.91 -11.65
CA GLY A 37 16.41 12.51 -11.25
C GLY A 37 17.33 12.17 -10.07
N GLY A 38 18.55 12.72 -10.06
CA GLY A 38 19.47 12.62 -8.94
C GLY A 38 18.95 13.29 -7.67
N LEU A 39 18.42 14.51 -7.79
CA LEU A 39 17.82 15.26 -6.68
C LEU A 39 16.56 14.57 -6.13
N LEU A 40 15.67 14.08 -6.99
CA LEU A 40 14.47 13.34 -6.57
C LEU A 40 14.86 12.04 -5.86
N SER A 41 15.84 11.31 -6.40
CA SER A 41 16.36 10.10 -5.75
C SER A 41 16.97 10.41 -4.39
N GLY A 42 17.73 11.50 -4.27
CA GLY A 42 18.27 11.98 -3.01
C GLY A 42 17.17 12.36 -2.01
N ALA A 43 16.16 13.11 -2.47
CA ALA A 43 15.02 13.51 -1.66
C ALA A 43 14.21 12.30 -1.16
N MET A 44 13.98 11.30 -2.02
CA MET A 44 13.30 10.06 -1.64
C MET A 44 14.11 9.25 -0.62
N LYS A 45 15.42 9.15 -0.79
CA LYS A 45 16.31 8.50 0.20
C LYS A 45 16.30 9.23 1.54
N ALA A 46 16.36 10.57 1.53
CA ALA A 46 16.30 11.39 2.72
C ALA A 46 14.96 11.24 3.45
N ARG A 47 13.85 11.26 2.69
CA ARG A 47 12.51 11.00 3.23
C ARG A 47 12.42 9.62 3.87
N ALA A 48 12.87 8.58 3.16
CA ALA A 48 12.84 7.21 3.69
C ALA A 48 13.67 7.08 4.98
N ALA A 49 14.85 7.70 5.04
CA ALA A 49 15.66 7.74 6.25
C ALA A 49 14.93 8.47 7.40
N GLY A 50 14.25 9.58 7.12
CA GLY A 50 13.44 10.30 8.09
C GLY A 50 12.26 9.48 8.63
N GLU A 51 11.53 8.78 7.75
CA GLU A 51 10.45 7.87 8.14
C GLU A 51 10.98 6.72 9.03
N GLN A 52 12.16 6.18 8.72
CA GLN A 52 12.80 5.14 9.54
C GLN A 52 13.23 5.66 10.91
N ALA A 53 13.79 6.87 10.99
CA ALA A 53 14.18 7.49 12.25
C ALA A 53 12.96 7.77 13.15
N LEU A 54 11.87 8.29 12.57
CA LEU A 54 10.61 8.51 13.29
C LEU A 54 10.01 7.19 13.78
N ALA A 55 10.03 6.14 12.96
CA ALA A 55 9.55 4.82 13.37
C ALA A 55 10.39 4.26 14.54
N GLN A 56 11.71 4.41 14.51
CA GLN A 56 12.58 3.99 15.62
C GLN A 56 12.32 4.81 16.88
N PHE A 57 12.13 6.12 16.75
CA PHE A 57 11.85 7.01 17.85
C PHE A 57 10.51 6.69 18.54
N TRP A 58 9.44 6.55 17.75
CA TRP A 58 8.14 6.13 18.27
C TRP A 58 8.18 4.70 18.84
N GLY A 59 8.91 3.78 18.19
CA GLY A 59 9.13 2.43 18.72
C GLY A 59 9.89 2.44 20.05
N GLY A 60 10.89 3.31 20.21
CA GLY A 60 11.62 3.49 21.47
C GLY A 60 10.74 4.07 22.60
N TRP A 61 9.72 4.84 22.25
CA TRP A 61 8.67 5.28 23.17
C TRP A 61 7.50 4.30 23.34
N GLY A 62 7.55 3.14 22.69
CA GLY A 62 6.51 2.11 22.79
C GLY A 62 5.20 2.47 22.08
N LEU A 63 5.20 3.47 21.20
CA LEU A 63 4.04 3.81 20.38
C LEU A 63 3.94 2.88 19.16
N PRO A 64 2.73 2.40 18.80
CA PRO A 64 2.55 1.49 17.66
C PRO A 64 2.99 2.15 16.35
N THR A 65 3.92 1.51 15.63
CA THR A 65 4.34 1.97 14.30
C THR A 65 3.57 1.26 13.19
N LYS A 66 3.62 1.81 11.97
CA LYS A 66 3.04 1.16 10.79
C LYS A 66 3.59 -0.27 10.58
N ARG A 67 4.89 -0.49 10.83
CA ARG A 67 5.52 -1.83 10.76
C ARG A 67 4.94 -2.79 11.80
N ASP A 68 4.54 -2.29 12.96
CA ASP A 68 3.90 -3.12 13.98
C ASP A 68 2.49 -3.52 13.56
N GLN A 69 1.75 -2.61 12.92
CA GLN A 69 0.44 -2.91 12.35
C GLN A 69 0.53 -3.98 11.26
N GLU A 70 1.50 -3.87 10.34
CA GLU A 70 1.72 -4.87 9.29
C GLU A 70 2.06 -6.25 9.87
N ARG A 71 2.90 -6.32 10.92
CA ARG A 71 3.21 -7.57 11.62
C ARG A 71 2.00 -8.16 12.33
N ALA A 72 1.20 -7.32 12.98
CA ALA A 72 -0.03 -7.74 13.65
C ALA A 72 -1.04 -8.32 12.65
N LEU A 73 -1.27 -7.62 11.53
CA LEU A 73 -2.15 -8.08 10.45
C LEU A 73 -1.66 -9.40 9.84
N HIS A 74 -0.35 -9.54 9.61
CA HIS A 74 0.21 -10.79 9.11
C HIS A 74 0.00 -11.96 10.07
N THR A 75 0.24 -11.74 11.36
CA THR A 75 0.04 -12.74 12.41
C THR A 75 -1.43 -13.13 12.53
N LEU A 76 -2.33 -12.15 12.46
CA LEU A 76 -3.78 -12.38 12.48
C LEU A 76 -4.21 -13.25 11.30
N ASN A 77 -3.69 -12.97 10.11
CA ASN A 77 -3.97 -13.81 8.93
C ASN A 77 -3.46 -15.24 9.12
N GLN A 78 -2.26 -15.44 9.66
CA GLN A 78 -1.74 -16.78 9.95
C GLN A 78 -2.59 -17.54 10.96
N ILE A 79 -3.08 -16.87 12.01
CA ILE A 79 -3.97 -17.48 13.00
C ILE A 79 -5.28 -17.90 12.33
N HIS A 80 -5.86 -17.03 11.49
CA HIS A 80 -7.06 -17.34 10.74
C HIS A 80 -6.90 -18.58 9.85
N SER A 81 -5.79 -18.69 9.10
CA SER A 81 -5.51 -19.87 8.28
C SER A 81 -5.36 -21.15 9.12
N LYS A 82 -4.73 -21.08 10.30
CA LYS A 82 -4.61 -22.23 11.20
C LYS A 82 -5.96 -22.65 11.79
N LEU A 83 -6.83 -21.70 12.09
CA LEU A 83 -8.18 -22.00 12.56
C LEU A 83 -8.98 -22.76 11.49
N LEU A 84 -8.91 -22.30 10.23
CA LEU A 84 -9.57 -22.99 9.12
C LEU A 84 -9.06 -24.44 8.93
N ASP A 85 -7.74 -24.66 8.98
CA ASP A 85 -7.17 -26.02 8.91
C ASP A 85 -7.60 -26.91 10.09
N LEU A 86 -7.75 -26.33 11.29
CA LEU A 86 -8.26 -27.07 12.44
C LEU A 86 -9.75 -27.39 12.32
N GLU A 87 -10.56 -26.45 11.80
CA GLU A 87 -11.98 -26.67 11.53
C GLU A 87 -12.17 -27.79 10.48
N GLU A 88 -11.39 -27.79 9.41
CA GLU A 88 -11.42 -28.84 8.38
C GLU A 88 -11.06 -30.21 8.97
N ARG A 89 -10.00 -30.29 9.78
CA ARG A 89 -9.61 -31.55 10.43
C ARG A 89 -10.64 -32.06 11.43
N LEU A 90 -11.31 -31.17 12.17
CA LEU A 90 -12.39 -31.56 13.07
C LEU A 90 -13.56 -32.14 12.29
N SER A 91 -13.98 -31.49 11.21
CA SER A 91 -15.00 -31.99 10.30
C SER A 91 -14.65 -33.38 9.74
N ASP A 92 -13.40 -33.59 9.31
CA ASP A 92 -12.93 -34.89 8.82
C ASP A 92 -12.94 -35.98 9.90
N LEU A 93 -12.59 -35.62 11.14
CA LEU A 93 -12.62 -36.55 12.28
C LEU A 93 -14.05 -36.91 12.68
N GLU A 94 -14.95 -35.93 12.72
CA GLU A 94 -16.38 -36.16 12.97
C GLU A 94 -17.00 -37.06 11.89
N ALA A 95 -16.65 -36.86 10.62
CA ALA A 95 -17.09 -37.71 9.52
C ALA A 95 -16.52 -39.14 9.58
N ARG A 96 -15.36 -39.31 10.24
CA ARG A 96 -14.69 -40.61 10.42
C ARG A 96 -15.09 -41.33 11.69
N LEU A 97 -15.66 -40.64 12.68
CA LEU A 97 -16.30 -41.31 13.80
C LEU A 97 -17.52 -42.05 13.25
N PRO A 98 -17.64 -43.38 13.45
CA PRO A 98 -18.92 -44.02 13.29
C PRO A 98 -19.89 -43.36 14.29
N ALA A 99 -21.14 -43.19 13.88
CA ALA A 99 -22.21 -42.80 14.79
C ALA A 99 -22.41 -43.93 15.81
N ASP A 100 -21.54 -44.01 16.82
CA ASP A 100 -21.59 -45.02 17.86
C ASP A 100 -22.73 -44.67 18.82
N GLY A 101 -23.92 -45.11 18.41
CA GLY A 101 -25.15 -45.18 19.17
C GLY A 101 -25.93 -46.48 18.91
N GLU A 102 -25.31 -47.52 18.35
CA GLU A 102 -25.87 -48.87 18.27
C GLU A 102 -24.82 -49.93 18.65
N ALA A 103 -24.67 -50.20 19.95
CA ALA A 103 -24.16 -51.45 20.51
C ALA A 103 -24.72 -51.65 21.93
#